data_AF-A0A7X3PL25-F1
#
_entry.id   AF-A0A7X3PL25-F1
#
_cell.length_a   1.000
_cell.length_b   1.000
_cell.length_c   1.000
_cell.angle_alpha   90.00
_cell.angle_beta   90.00
_cell.angle_gamma   90.00
#
_symmetry.space_group_name_H-M   'P 1'
#
loop_
_entity.id
_entity.type
_entity.pdbx_description
1 polymer ?
#
loop_
_entity_poly.entity_id
_entity_poly.type
_entity_poly.pdbx_seq_one_letter_code
_entity_poly.pdbx_strand_id
1 'polypeptide(L)'
;MSTKFMRRLRLDGRSYRYYDITALGADEVAKLPFCRKILLENLLRNADNDAAGAGLLAALRGDGELEFSPARVILQDFTGVPAVVDLAAMRDAMQSLGGDPEAINPLAPAELVVDHSVQVDHYASPDALAR
;
A
#
# COMPACT_ATOMS: atom_id res chain seq x y z
N MET A 1 15.32 -7.75 -1.17
CA MET A 1 15.32 -6.33 -0.73
C MET A 1 16.74 -5.78 -0.65
N SER A 2 17.10 -4.86 -1.55
CA SER A 2 18.42 -4.21 -1.55
C SER A 2 18.59 -3.32 -0.30
N THR A 3 19.76 -3.38 0.32
CA THR A 3 20.13 -2.53 1.46
C THR A 3 20.97 -1.31 1.05
N LYS A 4 21.27 -1.15 -0.23
CA LYS A 4 22.21 -0.14 -0.76
C LYS A 4 21.80 1.29 -0.46
N PHE A 5 20.50 1.57 -0.54
CA PHE A 5 19.93 2.89 -0.30
C PHE A 5 19.34 3.05 1.10
N MET A 6 19.45 2.03 1.95
CA MET A 6 18.91 2.05 3.29
C MET A 6 19.83 2.83 4.24
N ARG A 7 19.25 3.81 4.93
CA ARG A 7 19.91 4.63 5.95
C ARG A 7 19.24 4.44 7.31
N ARG A 8 19.90 4.93 8.35
CA ARG A 8 19.40 4.89 9.73
C ARG A 8 19.19 6.30 10.27
N LEU A 9 18.03 6.53 10.86
CA LEU A 9 17.69 7.75 11.58
C LEU A 9 17.58 7.42 13.08
N ARG A 10 18.33 8.11 13.93
CA ARG A 10 18.23 7.97 15.39
C ARG A 10 17.45 9.16 15.95
N LEU A 11 16.36 8.87 16.65
CA LEU A 11 15.48 9.85 17.32
C LEU A 11 15.06 9.27 18.67
N ASP A 12 15.23 10.03 19.75
CA ASP A 12 14.82 9.67 21.11
C ASP A 12 15.25 8.26 21.55
N GLY A 13 16.49 7.89 21.25
CA GLY A 13 17.06 6.57 21.58
C GLY A 13 16.56 5.41 20.71
N ARG A 14 15.65 5.66 19.76
CA ARG A 14 15.15 4.67 18.80
C ARG A 14 15.86 4.81 17.45
N SER A 15 16.11 3.68 16.80
CA SER A 15 16.70 3.63 15.46
C SER A 15 15.65 3.23 14.43
N TYR A 16 15.40 4.12 13.48
CA TYR A 16 14.53 3.91 12.33
C TYR A 16 15.39 3.59 11.10
N ARG A 17 14.83 2.83 10.16
CA ARG A 17 15.44 2.59 8.84
C ARG A 17 14.56 3.26 7.79
N TYR A 18 15.18 3.87 6.79
CA TYR A 18 14.49 4.48 5.67
C TYR A 18 15.30 4.31 4.38
N TYR A 19 14.64 4.40 3.23
CA TYR A 19 15.29 4.38 1.93
C TYR A 19 15.57 5.83 1.48
N ASP A 20 16.85 6.15 1.35
CA ASP A 20 17.31 7.49 0.98
C ASP A 20 17.24 7.70 -0.53
N ILE A 21 16.11 8.24 -0.99
CA ILE A 21 15.90 8.57 -2.40
C ILE A 21 16.90 9.60 -2.94
N THR A 22 17.50 10.44 -2.08
CA THR A 22 18.45 11.47 -2.53
C THR A 22 19.77 10.89 -3.03
N ALA A 23 20.10 9.66 -2.61
CA ALA A 23 21.24 8.90 -3.12
C ALA A 23 21.11 8.51 -4.60
N LEU A 24 19.94 8.73 -5.21
CA LEU A 24 19.71 8.57 -6.66
C LEU A 24 20.03 9.85 -7.47
N GLY A 25 20.20 10.99 -6.80
CA GLY A 25 20.43 12.30 -7.43
C GLY A 25 19.65 13.39 -6.71
N ALA A 26 20.26 14.02 -5.70
CA ALA A 26 19.60 14.97 -4.81
C ALA A 26 18.91 16.13 -5.55
N ASP A 27 19.57 16.72 -6.55
CA ASP A 27 19.02 17.84 -7.33
C ASP A 27 17.84 17.43 -8.21
N GLU A 28 17.88 16.22 -8.76
CA GLU A 28 16.78 15.70 -9.58
C GLU A 28 15.58 15.35 -8.71
N VAL A 29 15.83 14.66 -7.60
CA VAL A 29 14.80 14.32 -6.63
C VAL A 29 14.17 15.58 -6.04
N ALA A 30 14.95 16.62 -5.74
CA ALA A 30 14.44 17.88 -5.22
C ALA A 30 13.40 18.52 -6.15
N LYS A 31 13.59 18.42 -7.47
CA LYS A 31 12.68 18.94 -8.51
C LYS A 31 11.39 18.14 -8.69
N LEU A 32 11.29 16.91 -8.16
CA LEU A 32 10.08 16.10 -8.28
C LEU A 32 8.93 16.67 -7.43
N PRO A 33 7.68 16.63 -7.92
CA PRO A 33 6.51 16.80 -7.08
C PRO A 33 6.49 15.78 -5.92
N PHE A 34 5.91 16.15 -4.79
CA PHE A 34 5.94 15.30 -3.59
C PHE A 34 5.31 13.91 -3.83
N CYS A 35 4.21 13.84 -4.59
CA CYS A 35 3.59 12.57 -4.96
C CYS A 35 4.56 11.64 -5.73
N ARG A 36 5.40 12.18 -6.63
CA ARG A 36 6.43 11.40 -7.33
C ARG A 36 7.56 10.95 -6.40
N LYS A 37 7.86 11.69 -5.34
CA LYS A 37 8.82 11.25 -4.30
C LYS A 37 8.31 10.03 -3.54
N ILE A 38 6.99 9.97 -3.27
CA ILE A 38 6.35 8.80 -2.64
C ILE A 38 6.46 7.57 -3.54
N LEU A 39 6.15 7.72 -4.83
CA LEU A 39 6.29 6.63 -5.81
C LEU A 39 7.75 6.18 -5.94
N LEU A 40 8.68 7.13 -5.98
CA LEU A 40 10.12 6.83 -6.04
C LEU A 40 10.59 6.03 -4.83
N GLU A 41 10.19 6.40 -3.61
CA GLU A 41 10.52 5.64 -2.41
C GLU A 41 9.93 4.23 -2.49
N ASN A 42 8.68 4.11 -2.95
CA ASN A 42 7.99 2.85 -3.08
C ASN A 42 8.74 1.90 -4.03
N LEU A 43 9.10 2.39 -5.21
CA LEU A 43 9.90 1.65 -6.18
C LEU A 43 11.27 1.27 -5.61
N LEU A 44 11.94 2.21 -4.94
CA LEU A 44 13.26 2.00 -4.36
C LEU A 44 13.27 0.94 -3.25
N ARG A 45 12.24 0.94 -2.41
CA ARG A 45 12.09 0.00 -1.29
C ARG A 45 11.73 -1.41 -1.75
N ASN A 46 10.95 -1.53 -2.82
CA ASN A 46 10.45 -2.82 -3.33
C ASN A 46 11.30 -3.40 -4.48
N ALA A 47 12.29 -2.66 -5.01
CA ALA A 47 13.16 -3.17 -6.06
C ALA A 47 14.03 -4.36 -5.60
N ASP A 48 14.05 -5.40 -6.44
CA ASP A 48 14.95 -6.55 -6.27
C ASP A 48 16.34 -6.24 -6.85
N ASN A 49 17.26 -5.91 -5.95
CA ASN A 49 18.71 -5.77 -6.17
C ASN A 49 19.16 -4.53 -6.99
N ASP A 50 20.46 -4.23 -6.84
CA ASP A 50 21.13 -2.93 -7.07
C ASP A 50 21.10 -2.34 -8.49
N ALA A 51 20.40 -2.95 -9.43
CA ALA A 51 20.35 -2.57 -10.84
C ALA A 51 19.36 -1.44 -11.16
N ALA A 52 18.43 -1.10 -10.26
CA ALA A 52 17.32 -0.20 -10.58
C ALA A 52 17.61 1.30 -10.38
N GLY A 53 18.56 1.70 -9.52
CA GLY A 53 18.66 3.10 -9.07
C GLY A 53 18.74 4.15 -10.20
N ALA A 54 19.51 3.88 -11.25
CA ALA A 54 19.63 4.80 -12.39
C ALA A 54 18.38 4.81 -13.30
N GLY A 55 17.65 3.69 -13.38
CA GLY A 55 16.46 3.56 -14.21
C GLY A 55 15.18 4.10 -13.55
N LEU A 56 15.11 4.13 -12.22
CA LEU A 56 13.91 4.55 -11.49
C LEU A 56 13.52 6.01 -11.77
N LEU A 57 14.49 6.93 -11.79
CA LEU A 57 14.24 8.33 -12.11
C LEU A 57 13.78 8.50 -13.57
N ALA A 58 14.31 7.70 -14.49
CA ALA A 58 13.89 7.71 -15.89
C ALA A 58 12.47 7.15 -16.05
N ALA A 59 12.16 6.04 -15.38
CA ALA A 59 10.82 5.44 -15.38
C ALA A 59 9.77 6.43 -14.85
N LEU A 60 10.07 7.16 -13.78
CA LEU A 60 9.20 8.20 -13.22
C LEU A 60 9.01 9.43 -14.11
N ARG A 61 9.88 9.65 -15.10
CA ARG A 61 9.74 10.76 -16.07
C ARG A 61 8.86 10.39 -17.24
N GLY A 62 8.81 9.11 -17.61
CA GLY A 62 7.95 8.62 -18.69
C GLY A 62 6.49 8.51 -18.26
N ASP A 63 5.64 8.25 -19.26
CA ASP A 63 4.21 7.95 -19.08
C ASP A 63 3.94 6.43 -19.08
N GLY A 64 4.96 5.64 -18.75
CA GLY A 64 4.88 4.18 -18.69
C GLY A 64 4.20 3.69 -17.42
N GLU A 65 3.90 2.39 -17.40
CA GLU A 65 3.39 1.72 -16.20
C GLU A 65 4.47 1.66 -15.11
N LEU A 66 4.06 1.88 -13.86
CA LEU A 66 4.93 1.81 -12.69
C LEU A 66 4.36 0.80 -11.71
N GLU A 67 5.22 -0.09 -11.22
CA GLU A 67 4.87 -0.95 -10.10
C GLU A 67 4.69 -0.10 -8.83
N PHE A 68 3.62 -0.35 -8.10
CA PHE A 68 3.34 0.32 -6.85
C PHE A 68 2.78 -0.66 -5.83
N SER A 69 3.49 -0.82 -4.70
CA SER A 69 3.08 -1.69 -3.60
C SER A 69 2.65 -0.83 -2.41
N PRO A 70 1.35 -0.52 -2.25
CA PRO A 70 0.88 0.34 -1.17
C PRO A 70 1.21 -0.24 0.21
N ALA A 71 1.36 0.64 1.20
CA ALA A 71 1.71 0.23 2.56
C ALA A 71 0.54 -0.44 3.31
N ARG A 72 -0.71 -0.15 2.91
CA ARG A 72 -1.94 -0.74 3.44
C ARG A 72 -3.09 -0.54 2.45
N VAL A 73 -4.17 -1.28 2.65
CA VAL A 73 -5.43 -1.18 1.90
C VAL A 73 -6.54 -0.78 2.86
N ILE A 74 -7.41 0.14 2.44
CA ILE A 74 -8.66 0.45 3.15
C ILE A 74 -9.84 0.11 2.25
N LEU A 75 -10.82 -0.58 2.80
CA LEU A 75 -12.05 -0.97 2.12
C LEU A 75 -13.24 -0.39 2.87
N GLN A 76 -14.29 -0.06 2.12
CA GLN A 76 -15.62 0.22 2.64
C GLN A 76 -16.52 -1.00 2.45
N ASP A 77 -17.63 -1.12 3.16
CA ASP A 77 -18.46 -2.33 3.22
C ASP A 77 -18.98 -2.85 1.87
N PHE A 78 -19.43 -1.97 0.96
CA PHE A 78 -19.97 -2.37 -0.35
C PHE A 78 -18.93 -3.03 -1.26
N THR A 79 -17.65 -2.64 -1.19
CA THR A 79 -16.58 -3.31 -1.96
C THR A 79 -15.78 -4.30 -1.12
N GLY A 80 -15.77 -4.12 0.20
CA GLY A 80 -15.08 -4.97 1.15
C GLY A 80 -15.75 -6.32 1.33
N VAL A 81 -17.08 -6.37 1.35
CA VAL A 81 -17.82 -7.65 1.40
C VAL A 81 -17.52 -8.50 0.16
N PRO A 82 -17.67 -8.02 -1.09
CA PRO A 82 -17.24 -8.76 -2.27
C PRO A 82 -15.76 -9.18 -2.23
N ALA A 83 -14.85 -8.32 -1.78
CA ALA A 83 -13.43 -8.67 -1.67
C ALA A 83 -13.17 -9.83 -0.68
N VAL A 84 -13.91 -9.89 0.43
CA VAL A 84 -13.83 -11.01 1.38
C VAL A 84 -14.45 -12.28 0.79
N VAL A 85 -15.53 -12.16 0.02
CA VAL A 85 -16.12 -13.29 -0.72
C VAL A 85 -15.14 -13.84 -1.74
N ASP A 86 -14.42 -12.97 -2.47
CA ASP A 86 -13.39 -13.38 -3.41
C ASP A 86 -12.24 -14.13 -2.70
N LEU A 87 -11.80 -13.66 -1.53
CA LEU A 87 -10.81 -14.37 -0.71
C LEU A 87 -11.29 -15.77 -0.30
N ALA A 88 -12.56 -15.91 0.08
CA ALA A 88 -13.14 -17.22 0.39
C ALA A 88 -13.17 -18.13 -0.85
N ALA A 89 -13.58 -17.62 -2.01
CA ALA A 89 -13.58 -18.37 -3.27
C ALA A 89 -12.16 -18.80 -3.68
N MET A 90 -11.16 -17.94 -3.49
CA MET A 90 -9.75 -18.27 -3.73
C MET A 90 -9.24 -19.37 -2.79
N ARG A 91 -9.71 -19.42 -1.54
CA ARG A 91 -9.37 -20.49 -0.58
C ARG A 91 -9.96 -21.84 -0.99
N ASP A 92 -11.23 -21.84 -1.40
CA ASP A 92 -11.89 -23.06 -1.90
C ASP A 92 -11.18 -23.59 -3.15
N ALA A 93 -10.82 -22.68 -4.08
CA ALA A 93 -10.04 -23.04 -5.27
C ALA A 93 -8.66 -23.62 -4.90
N MET A 94 -7.93 -22.99 -3.97
CA MET A 94 -6.64 -23.48 -3.49
C MET A 94 -6.75 -24.89 -2.90
N GLN A 95 -7.78 -25.15 -2.09
CA GLN A 95 -8.03 -26.47 -1.53
C GLN A 95 -8.32 -27.51 -2.64
N SER A 96 -9.15 -27.16 -3.62
CA SER A 96 -9.49 -28.06 -4.73
C SER A 96 -8.29 -28.48 -5.57
N LEU A 97 -7.28 -27.61 -5.64
CA LEU A 97 -6.01 -27.84 -6.34
C LEU A 97 -4.97 -28.57 -5.47
N GLY A 98 -5.33 -28.94 -4.23
CA GLY A 98 -4.44 -29.63 -3.29
C GLY A 98 -3.39 -28.73 -2.62
N GLY A 99 -3.55 -27.40 -2.73
CA GLY A 99 -2.70 -26.43 -2.05
C GLY A 99 -3.17 -26.11 -0.63
N ASP A 100 -2.43 -25.24 0.06
CA ASP A 100 -2.76 -24.75 1.40
C ASP A 100 -3.65 -23.50 1.32
N PRO A 101 -4.93 -23.56 1.74
CA PRO A 101 -5.82 -22.40 1.74
C PRO A 101 -5.33 -21.25 2.63
N GLU A 102 -4.54 -21.54 3.68
CA GLU A 102 -3.97 -20.51 4.56
C GLU A 102 -2.88 -19.68 3.87
N ALA A 103 -2.40 -20.08 2.69
CA ALA A 103 -1.57 -19.23 1.85
C ALA A 103 -2.35 -18.05 1.24
N ILE A 104 -3.69 -18.12 1.20
CA ILE A 104 -4.55 -17.04 0.70
C ILE A 104 -4.91 -16.11 1.86
N ASN A 105 -4.06 -15.09 2.05
CA ASN A 105 -4.22 -14.04 3.05
C ASN A 105 -3.69 -12.70 2.52
N PRO A 106 -4.26 -11.55 2.96
CA PRO A 106 -3.72 -10.24 2.63
C PRO A 106 -2.25 -10.09 3.06
N LEU A 107 -1.39 -9.68 2.13
CA LEU A 107 0.04 -9.48 2.40
C LEU A 107 0.34 -8.10 3.02
N ALA A 108 -0.51 -7.12 2.73
CA ALA A 108 -0.47 -5.79 3.33
C ALA A 108 -1.58 -5.66 4.38
N PRO A 109 -1.39 -4.83 5.42
CA PRO A 109 -2.46 -4.51 6.37
C PRO A 109 -3.71 -4.02 5.64
N ALA A 110 -4.87 -4.57 6.02
CA ALA A 110 -6.17 -4.22 5.46
C ALA A 110 -7.10 -3.77 6.58
N GLU A 111 -7.81 -2.67 6.35
CA GLU A 111 -8.81 -2.11 7.26
C GLU A 111 -10.17 -2.06 6.53
N LEU A 112 -11.23 -2.56 7.17
CA LEU A 112 -12.61 -2.49 6.66
C LEU A 112 -13.42 -1.52 7.50
N VAL A 113 -13.99 -0.51 6.84
CA VAL A 113 -14.90 0.47 7.45
C VAL A 113 -16.32 0.17 7.00
N VAL A 114 -17.26 0.10 7.94
CA VAL A 114 -18.69 -0.08 7.64
C VAL A 114 -19.36 1.28 7.79
N ASP A 115 -19.61 1.94 6.66
CA ASP A 115 -20.15 3.29 6.61
C ASP A 115 -21.25 3.47 5.56
N HIS A 116 -21.44 2.52 4.64
CA HIS A 116 -22.51 2.57 3.62
C HIS A 116 -23.77 1.79 4.01
N SER A 117 -23.78 1.16 5.18
CA SER A 117 -24.92 0.35 5.66
C SER A 117 -25.99 1.12 6.43
N VAL A 118 -25.74 2.39 6.81
CA VAL A 118 -26.69 3.21 7.59
C VAL A 118 -27.38 4.24 6.68
N GLN A 119 -28.70 4.27 6.73
CA GLN A 119 -29.53 5.25 6.00
C GLN A 119 -30.14 6.26 6.98
N VAL A 120 -30.56 7.41 6.46
CA VAL A 120 -31.28 8.41 7.26
C VAL A 120 -32.78 8.16 7.14
N ASP A 121 -33.28 7.20 7.92
CA ASP A 121 -34.71 6.88 7.99
C ASP A 121 -35.47 7.87 8.88
N HIS A 122 -34.82 8.34 9.95
CA HIS A 122 -35.34 9.32 10.89
C HIS A 122 -34.38 10.52 11.02
N TYR A 123 -34.93 11.74 11.13
CA TYR A 123 -34.14 12.97 11.24
C TYR A 123 -34.82 14.02 12.15
N ALA A 124 -34.04 14.99 12.62
CA ALA A 124 -34.49 16.16 13.39
C ALA A 124 -35.24 15.86 14.72
N SER A 125 -34.95 14.74 15.37
CA SER A 125 -35.39 14.46 16.75
C SER A 125 -34.22 14.02 17.63
N PRO A 126 -34.24 14.29 18.96
CA PRO A 126 -33.19 13.85 19.87
C PRO A 126 -32.97 12.33 19.91
N ASP A 127 -33.97 11.57 19.50
CA ASP A 127 -33.98 10.11 19.44
C ASP A 127 -33.79 9.53 18.02
N ALA A 128 -33.48 10.37 17.01
CA ALA A 128 -33.36 9.94 15.61
C ALA A 128 -32.30 8.85 15.36
N LEU A 129 -31.21 8.82 16.14
CA LEU A 129 -30.19 7.76 16.03
C LEU A 129 -30.68 6.41 16.60
N ALA A 130 -31.61 6.45 17.55
CA ALA A 130 -32.09 5.26 18.26
C ALA A 130 -33.35 4.64 17.65
N ARG A 131 -33.95 5.31 16.65
CA ARG A 131 -35.10 4.83 15.89
C ARG A 131 -34.62 4.31 14.55
#